data_AF-W9V5W8-F1
#
_entry.id   AF-W9V5W8-F1
#
_cell.length_a   1.000
_cell.length_b   1.000
_cell.length_c   1.000
_cell.angle_alpha   90.00
_cell.angle_beta   90.00
_cell.angle_gamma   90.00
#
_symmetry.space_group_name_H-M   'P 1'
#
loop_
_entity.id
_entity.type
_entity.pdbx_description
1 polymer ?
#
loop_
_entity_poly.entity_id
_entity_poly.type
_entity_poly.pdbx_seq_one_letter_code
_entity_poly.pdbx_strand_id
1 'polypeptide(L)'
;MGISQAALAKLVGISQPYYGQIEIGEKVPSADVLQKLAAATDTSVGWLLDNIEDPASADYNTDQRVAVLNDLRAAPGLRALAEDEPMCHVLEISNAEWKGLKSIALSVQPDKDGYLLLLQTIRHIERLASVKGAGRPRKERD
;
A
#
# COMPACT_ATOMS: atom_id res chain seq x y z
N MET A 1 -2.08 21.18 8.35
CA MET A 1 -1.34 21.82 9.46
C MET A 1 -0.26 20.85 9.84
N GLY A 2 1.00 21.12 9.53
CA GLY A 2 2.11 20.21 9.80
C GLY A 2 2.64 20.45 11.21
N ILE A 3 2.45 19.48 12.11
CA ILE A 3 3.19 19.41 13.36
C ILE A 3 4.66 19.07 13.02
N SER A 4 5.64 19.64 13.72
CA SER A 4 7.04 19.29 13.49
C SER A 4 7.32 17.86 13.98
N GLN A 5 8.33 17.19 13.40
CA GLN A 5 8.79 15.87 13.87
C GLN A 5 9.04 15.86 15.38
N ALA A 6 9.67 16.91 15.92
CA ALA A 6 9.94 17.04 17.35
C ALA A 6 8.67 17.13 18.20
N ALA A 7 7.65 17.85 17.71
CA ALA A 7 6.38 17.98 18.40
C ALA A 7 5.54 16.68 18.33
N LEU A 8 5.59 15.96 17.21
CA LEU A 8 4.95 14.65 17.07
C LEU A 8 5.63 13.57 17.92
N ALA A 9 6.96 13.53 17.91
CA ALA A 9 7.75 12.64 18.76
C ALA A 9 7.40 12.86 20.25
N LYS A 10 7.32 14.13 20.68
CA LYS A 10 6.91 14.50 22.04
C LYS A 10 5.48 14.05 22.36
N LEU A 11 4.54 14.20 21.42
CA LEU A 11 3.15 13.80 21.58
C LEU A 11 3.01 12.28 21.80
N VAL A 12 3.85 11.50 21.11
CA VAL A 12 3.86 10.03 21.19
C VAL A 12 4.76 9.50 22.32
N GLY A 13 5.50 10.38 22.99
CA GLY A 13 6.37 10.02 24.11
C GLY A 13 7.67 9.33 23.67
N ILE A 14 8.18 9.67 22.48
CA ILE A 14 9.42 9.15 21.92
C ILE A 14 10.43 10.28 21.65
N SER A 15 11.71 9.93 21.46
CA SER A 15 12.73 10.92 21.11
C SER A 15 12.63 11.32 19.64
N GLN A 16 12.95 12.58 19.33
CA GLN A 16 12.99 13.06 17.94
C GLN A 16 13.96 12.26 17.06
N PRO A 17 15.20 11.91 17.50
CA PRO A 17 16.08 11.07 16.69
C PRO A 17 15.47 9.69 16.40
N TYR A 18 14.83 9.06 17.39
CA TYR A 18 14.16 7.77 17.19
C TYR A 18 13.00 7.87 16.19
N TYR A 19 12.21 8.95 16.25
CA TYR A 19 11.17 9.22 15.26
C TYR A 19 11.75 9.43 13.85
N GLY A 20 12.86 10.17 13.73
CA GLY A 20 13.57 10.32 12.45
C GLY A 20 14.05 8.98 11.88
N GLN A 21 14.56 8.08 12.72
CA GLN A 21 14.96 6.72 12.31
C GLN A 21 13.75 5.87 11.84
N ILE A 22 12.58 6.09 12.42
CA ILE A 22 11.34 5.43 11.97
C ILE A 22 10.94 5.95 10.59
N GLU A 23 10.98 7.26 10.35
CA GLU A 23 10.56 7.86 9.07
C GLU A 23 11.43 7.45 7.88
N ILE A 24 12.73 7.18 8.10
CA ILE A 24 13.66 6.71 7.06
C ILE A 24 13.77 5.18 6.98
N GLY A 25 12.99 4.44 7.79
CA GLY A 25 12.99 2.98 7.79
C GLY A 25 14.18 2.30 8.51
N GLU A 26 15.07 3.06 9.15
CA GLU A 26 16.19 2.49 9.92
C GLU A 26 15.73 1.70 11.15
N LYS A 27 14.59 2.07 11.74
CA LYS A 27 14.04 1.38 12.91
C LYS A 27 12.57 1.07 12.78
N VAL A 28 12.24 -0.19 13.06
CA VAL A 28 10.86 -0.64 13.22
C VAL A 28 10.36 -0.23 14.62
N PRO A 29 9.28 0.58 14.73
CA PRO A 29 8.68 0.95 16.00
C PRO A 29 7.98 -0.24 16.67
N SER A 30 7.85 -0.19 18.00
CA SER A 30 7.05 -1.18 18.73
C SER A 30 5.56 -1.03 18.44
N ALA A 31 4.77 -2.09 18.69
CA ALA A 31 3.32 -2.06 18.51
C ALA A 31 2.62 -0.95 19.32
N ASP A 32 3.16 -0.60 20.50
CA ASP A 32 2.67 0.50 21.32
C ASP A 32 2.96 1.87 20.68
N VAL A 33 4.18 2.06 20.15
CA VAL A 33 4.56 3.29 19.43
C VAL A 33 3.73 3.45 18.15
N LEU A 34 3.48 2.36 17.41
CA LEU A 34 2.63 2.37 16.23
C LEU A 34 1.19 2.80 16.53
N GLN A 35 0.60 2.29 17.61
CA GLN A 35 -0.75 2.69 18.02
C GLN A 35 -0.82 4.17 18.38
N LYS A 36 0.18 4.68 19.10
CA LYS A 36 0.25 6.09 19.48
C LYS A 36 0.47 7.00 18.27
N LEU A 37 1.32 6.59 17.31
CA LEU A 37 1.51 7.30 16.05
C LEU A 37 0.22 7.35 15.23
N ALA A 38 -0.49 6.22 15.13
CA ALA A 38 -1.76 6.13 14.43
C ALA A 38 -2.80 7.09 15.02
N ALA A 39 -2.94 7.08 16.34
CA ALA A 39 -3.83 8.00 17.06
C ALA A 39 -3.43 9.48 16.91
N ALA A 40 -2.13 9.79 16.96
CA ALA A 40 -1.63 11.15 16.85
C ALA A 40 -1.77 11.76 15.44
N THR A 41 -1.83 10.91 14.42
CA THR A 41 -1.90 11.31 13.00
C THR A 41 -3.26 11.06 12.35
N ASP A 42 -4.25 10.60 13.13
CA ASP A 42 -5.60 10.24 12.66
C ASP A 42 -5.58 9.23 11.51
N THR A 43 -4.70 8.24 11.61
CA THR A 43 -4.56 7.15 10.63
C THR A 43 -4.71 5.79 11.31
N SER A 44 -4.57 4.70 10.55
CA SER A 44 -4.59 3.33 11.08
C SER A 44 -3.17 2.75 11.20
N VAL A 45 -2.99 1.82 12.14
CA VAL A 45 -1.73 1.05 12.26
C VAL A 45 -1.42 0.30 10.96
N GLY A 46 -2.45 -0.23 10.29
CA GLY A 46 -2.28 -0.89 8.98
C GLY A 46 -1.72 0.06 7.92
N TRP A 47 -2.19 1.30 7.86
CA TRP A 47 -1.68 2.31 6.93
C TRP A 47 -0.22 2.69 7.21
N LEU A 48 0.19 2.76 8.49
CA LEU A 48 1.59 2.98 8.87
C LEU A 48 2.49 1.80 8.48
N LEU A 49 1.98 0.57 8.61
CA LEU A 49 2.74 -0.64 8.30
C LEU A 49 2.83 -0.96 6.81
N ASP A 50 1.90 -0.48 5.99
CA ASP A 50 1.89 -0.73 4.54
C ASP A 50 3.15 -0.18 3.84
N ASN A 51 3.93 0.68 4.52
CA ASN A 51 5.19 1.26 4.06
C ASN A 51 6.41 0.93 4.94
N ILE A 52 6.26 0.10 5.98
CA ILE A 52 7.40 -0.36 6.77
C ILE A 52 7.91 -1.64 6.09
N GLU A 53 8.86 -1.43 5.19
CA GLU A 53 9.69 -2.53 4.69
C GLU A 53 10.46 -3.13 5.86
N ASP A 54 10.37 -4.43 6.06
CA ASP A 54 11.15 -5.14 7.07
C ASP A 54 12.62 -5.15 6.64
N PRO A 55 13.55 -4.48 7.35
CA PRO A 55 14.95 -4.49 6.97
C PRO A 55 15.60 -5.88 7.14
N ALA A 56 14.94 -6.81 7.85
CA ALA A 56 15.35 -8.22 7.93
C ALA A 56 14.78 -9.10 6.81
N SER A 57 13.82 -8.61 6.00
CA SER A 57 13.41 -9.25 4.75
C SER A 57 14.31 -8.81 3.61
N ALA A 58 15.61 -9.04 3.76
CA ALA A 58 16.61 -8.87 2.70
C ALA A 58 16.48 -9.91 1.57
N ASP A 59 15.26 -10.34 1.26
CA ASP A 59 14.89 -11.15 0.10
C ASP A 59 13.83 -10.38 -0.68
N TYR A 60 14.32 -9.45 -1.50
CA TYR A 60 13.65 -8.76 -2.59
C TYR A 60 12.36 -7.99 -2.24
N ASN A 61 12.30 -6.76 -2.73
CA ASN A 61 11.07 -6.15 -3.20
C ASN A 61 10.31 -7.24 -3.99
N THR A 62 9.37 -7.97 -3.36
CA THR A 62 8.83 -9.20 -3.94
C THR A 62 8.01 -8.77 -5.14
N ASP A 63 8.59 -8.93 -6.31
CA ASP A 63 7.93 -8.68 -7.58
C ASP A 63 6.66 -9.54 -7.58
N GLN A 64 5.52 -8.87 -7.41
CA GLN A 64 4.24 -9.55 -7.25
C GLN A 64 3.82 -10.21 -8.55
N ARG A 65 4.34 -9.77 -9.71
CA ARG A 65 4.19 -10.47 -10.98
C ARG A 65 4.89 -11.82 -10.93
N VAL A 66 6.13 -11.85 -10.44
CA VAL A 66 6.89 -13.11 -10.25
C VAL A 66 6.19 -14.02 -9.24
N ALA A 67 5.62 -13.45 -8.16
CA ALA A 67 4.82 -14.22 -7.20
C ALA A 67 3.55 -14.82 -7.82
N VAL A 68 2.90 -14.13 -8.76
CA VAL A 68 1.77 -14.66 -9.54
C VAL A 68 2.22 -15.77 -10.48
N LEU A 69 3.35 -15.58 -11.20
CA LEU A 69 3.89 -16.57 -12.14
C LEU A 69 4.27 -17.89 -11.44
N ASN A 70 4.83 -17.80 -10.24
CA ASN A 70 5.23 -18.97 -9.45
C ASN A 70 4.08 -19.62 -8.66
N ASP A 71 2.92 -18.98 -8.57
CA ASP A 71 1.76 -19.51 -7.86
C ASP A 71 0.91 -20.38 -8.77
N LEU A 72 1.09 -21.70 -8.65
CA LEU A 72 0.30 -22.67 -9.43
C LEU A 72 -1.21 -22.64 -9.12
N ARG A 73 -1.62 -22.02 -8.01
CA ARG A 73 -3.03 -21.86 -7.62
C ARG A 73 -3.63 -20.54 -8.08
N ALA A 74 -2.81 -19.61 -8.59
CA ALA A 74 -3.33 -18.37 -9.14
C ALA A 74 -4.26 -18.66 -10.32
N ALA A 75 -5.31 -17.84 -10.44
CA ALA A 75 -6.30 -18.00 -11.50
C ALA A 75 -5.61 -17.99 -12.88
N PRO A 76 -6.02 -18.87 -13.82
CA PRO A 76 -5.40 -18.96 -15.13
C PRO A 76 -5.36 -17.62 -15.89
N GLY A 77 -6.43 -16.81 -15.81
CA GLY A 77 -6.47 -15.49 -16.42
C GLY A 77 -5.49 -14.48 -15.81
N LEU A 78 -5.27 -14.55 -14.49
CA LEU A 78 -4.32 -13.68 -13.80
C LEU A 78 -2.88 -14.04 -14.16
N ARG A 79 -2.59 -15.34 -14.27
CA ARG A 79 -1.31 -15.84 -14.75
C ARG A 79 -1.06 -15.47 -16.20
N ALA A 80 -2.07 -15.64 -17.07
CA ALA A 80 -1.99 -15.23 -18.47
C ALA A 80 -1.73 -13.73 -18.64
N LEU A 81 -2.26 -12.89 -17.73
CA LEU A 81 -1.92 -11.46 -17.70
C LEU A 81 -0.45 -11.25 -17.28
N ALA A 82 0.02 -11.95 -16.24
CA ALA A 82 1.40 -11.84 -15.76
C ALA A 82 2.45 -12.38 -16.76
N GLU A 83 2.08 -13.39 -17.56
CA GLU A 83 2.93 -13.95 -18.61
C GLU A 83 3.06 -13.00 -19.82
N ASP A 84 2.08 -12.13 -20.07
CA ASP A 84 2.13 -11.13 -21.14
C ASP A 84 3.03 -9.95 -20.75
N GLU A 85 4.34 -10.13 -20.93
CA GLU A 85 5.36 -9.13 -20.65
C GLU A 85 5.14 -7.79 -21.40
N PRO A 86 4.84 -7.76 -22.72
CA PRO A 86 4.53 -6.52 -23.41
C PRO A 86 3.36 -5.75 -22.77
N MET A 87 2.27 -6.46 -22.43
CA MET A 87 1.11 -5.83 -21.80
C MET A 87 1.44 -5.31 -20.39
N CYS A 88 2.19 -6.07 -19.59
CA CYS A 88 2.64 -5.65 -18.27
C CYS A 88 3.48 -4.37 -18.33
N HIS A 89 4.39 -4.29 -19.31
CA HIS A 89 5.24 -3.12 -19.53
C HIS A 89 4.42 -1.91 -19.98
N VAL A 90 3.48 -2.08 -20.90
CA VAL A 90 2.62 -0.97 -21.39
C VAL A 90 1.68 -0.44 -20.30
N LEU A 91 1.14 -1.33 -19.48
CA LEU A 91 0.20 -0.95 -18.43
C LEU A 91 0.88 -0.45 -17.16
N GLU A 92 2.19 -0.66 -17.02
CA GLU A 92 2.98 -0.34 -15.82
C GLU A 92 2.30 -0.85 -14.55
N ILE A 93 1.94 -2.14 -14.52
CA ILE A 93 1.22 -2.74 -13.40
C ILE A 93 2.12 -2.78 -12.17
N SER A 94 1.72 -2.06 -11.12
CA SER A 94 2.48 -1.96 -9.88
C SER A 94 2.35 -3.20 -8.99
N ASN A 95 3.27 -3.37 -8.04
CA ASN A 95 3.20 -4.44 -7.04
C ASN A 95 1.90 -4.39 -6.20
N ALA A 96 1.42 -3.20 -5.85
CA ALA A 96 0.16 -3.04 -5.13
C ALA A 96 -1.04 -3.56 -5.94
N GLU A 97 -1.05 -3.29 -7.26
CA GLU A 97 -2.10 -3.75 -8.15
C GLU A 97 -2.08 -5.27 -8.32
N TRP A 98 -0.91 -5.89 -8.48
CA TRP A 98 -0.78 -7.34 -8.51
C TRP A 98 -1.27 -8.01 -7.23
N LYS A 99 -0.86 -7.48 -6.07
CA LYS A 99 -1.32 -7.95 -4.75
C LYS A 99 -2.84 -7.79 -4.61
N GLY A 100 -3.38 -6.66 -5.07
CA GLY A 100 -4.81 -6.37 -5.13
C GLY A 100 -5.57 -7.40 -5.96
N LEU A 101 -5.19 -7.58 -7.22
CA LEU A 101 -5.80 -8.55 -8.14
C LEU A 101 -5.76 -9.98 -7.61
N LYS A 102 -4.65 -10.39 -6.98
CA LYS A 102 -4.50 -11.71 -6.36
C LYS A 102 -5.45 -11.91 -5.17
N SER A 103 -5.77 -10.85 -4.44
CA SER A 103 -6.60 -10.91 -3.24
C SER A 103 -8.12 -10.94 -3.51
N ILE A 104 -8.54 -10.76 -4.77
CA ILE A 104 -9.96 -10.73 -5.12
C ILE A 104 -10.53 -12.14 -5.14
N ALA A 105 -11.49 -12.40 -4.25
CA ALA A 105 -12.29 -13.62 -4.29
C ALA A 105 -13.45 -13.45 -5.28
N LEU A 106 -13.36 -14.16 -6.41
CA LEU A 106 -14.41 -14.17 -7.43
C LEU A 106 -15.07 -15.54 -7.50
N SER A 107 -16.40 -15.55 -7.68
CA SER A 107 -17.16 -16.80 -7.85
C SER A 107 -16.96 -17.45 -9.22
N VAL A 108 -16.45 -16.69 -10.19
CA VAL A 108 -16.10 -17.13 -11.54
C VAL A 108 -14.62 -16.82 -11.76
N GLN A 109 -13.88 -17.70 -12.42
CA GLN A 109 -12.49 -17.44 -12.79
C GLN A 109 -12.46 -16.58 -14.06
N PRO A 110 -12.06 -15.30 -13.99
CA PRO A 110 -11.96 -14.47 -15.17
C PRO A 110 -10.83 -14.97 -16.08
N ASP A 111 -10.99 -14.75 -17.36
CA ASP A 111 -9.90 -14.80 -18.31
C ASP A 111 -9.01 -13.55 -18.19
N LYS A 112 -7.99 -13.46 -19.05
CA LYS A 112 -7.05 -12.34 -19.06
C LYS A 112 -7.77 -10.99 -19.24
N ASP A 113 -8.74 -10.91 -20.13
CA ASP A 113 -9.48 -9.67 -20.41
C ASP A 113 -10.34 -9.27 -19.21
N GLY A 114 -10.92 -10.25 -18.50
CA GLY A 114 -11.58 -10.01 -17.22
C GLY A 114 -10.65 -9.40 -16.17
N TYR A 115 -9.41 -9.88 -16.06
CA TYR A 115 -8.42 -9.28 -15.16
C TYR A 115 -7.97 -7.88 -15.59
N LEU A 116 -7.89 -7.60 -16.89
CA LEU A 116 -7.65 -6.25 -17.41
C LEU A 116 -8.78 -5.28 -17.03
N LEU A 117 -10.04 -5.71 -17.14
CA LEU A 117 -11.18 -4.91 -16.72
C LEU A 117 -11.17 -4.64 -15.21
N LEU A 118 -10.81 -5.64 -14.40
CA LEU A 118 -10.66 -5.48 -12.95
C LEU A 118 -9.56 -4.46 -12.61
N LEU A 119 -8.40 -4.55 -13.26
CA LEU A 119 -7.32 -3.59 -13.09
C LEU A 119 -7.78 -2.16 -13.40
N GLN A 120 -8.44 -1.96 -14.54
CA GLN A 120 -8.98 -0.64 -14.92
C GLN A 120 -10.02 -0.14 -13.92
N THR A 121 -10.85 -1.04 -13.39
CA THR A 121 -11.86 -0.71 -12.39
C THR A 121 -11.22 -0.25 -11.08
N ILE A 122 -10.21 -0.97 -10.59
CA ILE A 122 -9.45 -0.61 -9.39
C ILE A 122 -8.81 0.77 -9.58
N ARG A 123 -8.06 0.97 -10.67
CA ARG A 123 -7.45 2.27 -11.01
C ARG A 123 -8.47 3.41 -11.04
N HIS A 124 -9.66 3.16 -11.60
CA HIS A 124 -10.72 4.15 -11.64
C HIS A 124 -11.24 4.50 -10.24
N ILE A 125 -11.49 3.50 -9.40
CA ILE A 125 -11.95 3.69 -8.01
C ILE A 125 -10.91 4.47 -7.18
N GLU A 126 -9.64 4.11 -7.28
CA GLU A 126 -8.55 4.79 -6.57
C GLU A 126 -8.42 6.25 -7.00
N ARG A 127 -8.55 6.53 -8.30
CA ARG A 127 -8.57 7.90 -8.82
C ARG A 127 -9.75 8.70 -8.24
N LEU A 128 -10.95 8.11 -8.16
CA LEU A 128 -12.13 8.75 -7.57
C LEU A 128 -11.94 9.02 -6.06
N ALA A 129 -11.32 8.09 -5.34
CA ALA A 129 -11.01 8.26 -3.92
C ALA A 129 -10.02 9.42 -3.70
N SER A 130 -8.98 9.51 -4.53
CA SER A 130 -8.00 10.60 -4.51
C SER A 130 -8.66 11.97 -4.77
N VAL A 131 -9.60 12.06 -5.71
CA VAL A 131 -10.35 13.29 -6.00
C VAL A 131 -11.24 13.72 -4.83
N LYS A 132 -11.91 12.78 -4.14
CA LYS A 132 -12.75 13.09 -2.96
C LYS A 132 -11.95 13.55 -1.74
N GLY A 133 -10.69 13.09 -1.59
CA GLY A 133 -9.80 13.51 -0.50
C GLY A 133 -9.40 14.99 -0.57
N ALA A 134 -9.34 15.58 -1.78
CA ALA A 134 -8.97 16.98 -1.99
C ALA A 134 -10.07 18.00 -1.61
N GLY A 135 -11.29 17.53 -1.31
CA GLY A 135 -12.48 18.37 -1.19
C GLY A 135 -13.01 18.65 0.23
N ARG A 136 -12.31 18.28 1.32
CA ARG A 136 -12.79 18.62 2.67
C ARG A 136 -12.48 20.09 3.02
N PRO A 137 -13.48 20.97 3.17
CA PRO A 137 -13.25 22.33 3.63
C PRO A 137 -12.78 22.31 5.08
N ARG A 138 -11.73 23.09 5.35
CA ARG A 138 -11.14 23.32 6.66
C ARG A 138 -12.21 23.98 7.54
N LYS A 139 -12.78 23.26 8.51
CA LYS A 139 -13.69 23.87 9.50
C LYS A 139 -12.93 24.99 10.22
N GLU A 140 -13.38 26.22 10.01
CA GLU A 140 -13.03 27.38 10.83
C GLU A 140 -13.38 27.05 12.29
N ARG A 141 -12.43 27.35 13.16
CA ARG A 141 -12.58 27.23 14.61
C ARG A 141 -13.14 28.56 15.11
N ASP A 142 -14.28 28.52 15.77
CA ASP A 142 -14.69 29.52 16.76
C ASP A 142 -14.22 29.06 18.15
#